data_AF-A0A7C9AZ42-F1
#
_entry.id   AF-A0A7C9AZ42-F1
#
_cell.length_a   1.000
_cell.length_b   1.000
_cell.length_c   1.000
_cell.angle_alpha   90.00
_cell.angle_beta   90.00
_cell.angle_gamma   90.00
#
_symmetry.space_group_name_H-M   'P 1'
#
loop_
_entity.id
_entity.type
_entity.pdbx_description
1 polymer ?
#
loop_
_entity_poly.entity_id
_entity_poly.type
_entity_poly.pdbx_seq_one_letter_code
_entity_poly.pdbx_strand_id
1 'polypeptide(L)'
;IGDGFNVYDCKGQLVLRVDSYGPDWRDKDELVLMDASGHCLLTVRRKRPSLHNRWEGYLGERKEGSKPIFSVKRSSIIGRSGVTVEMYSNPGEEYHIEGSFSNRCCTVYDAMTREVVAEIRRKVDASANVVLGKDVFSLL
;
A
#
# COMPACT_ATOMS: atom_id res chain seq x y z
N ILE A 1 7.66 -4.27 18.90
CA ILE A 1 6.50 -3.36 18.81
C ILE A 1 6.30 -3.08 17.31
N GLY A 2 5.14 -3.47 16.77
CA GLY A 2 4.85 -3.41 15.33
C GLY A 2 4.54 -1.97 14.87
N ASP A 3 4.91 -1.63 13.64
CA ASP A 3 4.61 -0.31 13.05
C ASP A 3 3.31 -0.45 12.24
N GLY A 4 2.20 -0.66 12.95
CA GLY A 4 0.87 -0.76 12.34
C GLY A 4 0.21 0.61 12.17
N PHE A 5 -0.82 0.68 11.33
CA PHE A 5 -1.68 1.87 11.25
C PHE A 5 -3.13 1.49 10.93
N ASN A 6 -4.05 2.37 11.32
CA ASN A 6 -5.48 2.22 11.12
C ASN A 6 -5.95 3.16 10.00
N VAL A 7 -6.82 2.65 9.12
CA VAL A 7 -7.45 3.41 8.04
C VAL A 7 -8.90 3.65 8.41
N TYR A 8 -9.32 4.91 8.39
CA TYR A 8 -10.69 5.32 8.70
C TYR A 8 -11.35 5.95 7.48
N ASP A 9 -12.66 5.78 7.35
CA ASP A 9 -13.45 6.47 6.34
C ASP A 9 -13.65 7.95 6.72
N CYS A 10 -14.33 8.71 5.85
CA CYS A 10 -14.64 10.11 6.09
C CYS A 10 -15.61 10.36 7.27
N LYS A 11 -16.27 9.31 7.78
CA LYS A 11 -17.16 9.33 8.95
C LYS A 11 -16.44 8.88 10.23
N GLY A 12 -15.15 8.60 10.17
CA GLY A 12 -14.34 8.13 11.29
C GLY A 12 -14.57 6.66 11.64
N GLN A 13 -15.20 5.87 10.77
CA GLN A 13 -15.36 4.44 10.97
C GLN A 13 -14.09 3.71 10.53
N LEU A 14 -13.65 2.74 11.34
CA LEU A 14 -12.49 1.92 11.01
C LEU A 14 -12.81 1.04 9.79
N VAL A 15 -12.02 1.19 8.73
CA VAL A 15 -12.17 0.42 7.48
C VAL A 15 -11.16 -0.73 7.46
N LEU A 16 -9.89 -0.44 7.76
CA LEU A 16 -8.81 -1.41 7.71
C LEU A 16 -7.83 -1.20 8.86
N ARG A 17 -7.28 -2.29 9.37
CA ARG A 17 -6.06 -2.30 10.18
C ARG A 17 -4.92 -2.85 9.34
N VAL A 18 -3.73 -2.27 9.47
CA VAL A 18 -2.52 -2.75 8.80
C VAL A 18 -1.48 -3.04 9.85
N ASP A 19 -1.05 -4.30 9.92
CA ASP A 19 -0.01 -4.73 10.85
C ASP A 19 1.18 -5.34 10.10
N SER A 20 2.37 -5.16 10.66
CA SER A 20 3.61 -5.75 10.14
C SER A 20 3.99 -6.98 10.95
N TYR A 21 4.26 -8.09 10.25
CA TYR A 21 4.71 -9.34 10.81
C TYR A 21 6.08 -9.73 10.25
N GLY A 22 6.89 -10.38 11.08
CA GLY A 22 8.22 -10.82 10.74
C GLY A 22 8.82 -11.66 11.87
N PRO A 23 9.69 -12.63 11.57
CA PRO A 23 10.34 -13.44 12.60
C PRO A 23 11.30 -12.61 13.48
N ASP A 24 11.74 -11.45 13.00
CA ASP A 24 12.58 -10.49 13.74
C ASP A 24 12.17 -9.05 13.38
N TRP A 25 12.44 -8.09 14.27
CA TRP A 25 12.12 -6.67 14.10
C TRP A 25 12.83 -6.03 12.89
N ARG A 26 13.94 -6.63 12.44
CA ARG A 26 14.72 -6.20 11.27
C ARG A 26 14.13 -6.70 9.94
N ASP A 27 13.33 -7.76 9.98
CA ASP A 27 12.79 -8.46 8.80
C ASP A 27 11.26 -8.50 8.86
N LYS A 28 10.64 -7.31 8.84
CA LYS A 28 9.20 -7.13 8.59
C LYS A 28 8.92 -7.45 7.12
N ASP A 29 8.88 -8.73 6.80
CA ASP A 29 8.70 -9.22 5.43
C ASP A 29 7.24 -9.40 5.04
N GLU A 30 6.31 -9.26 5.98
CA GLU A 30 4.89 -9.46 5.76
C GLU A 30 4.07 -8.32 6.36
N LEU A 31 3.07 -7.86 5.62
CA LEU A 31 2.05 -6.92 6.05
C LEU A 31 0.70 -7.61 5.93
N VAL A 32 -0.17 -7.44 6.92
CA VAL A 32 -1.52 -7.99 6.90
C VAL A 32 -2.51 -6.85 7.01
N LEU A 33 -3.43 -6.78 6.05
CA LEU A 33 -4.57 -5.89 6.06
C LEU A 33 -5.76 -6.66 6.60
N MET A 34 -6.40 -6.15 7.63
CA MET A 34 -7.54 -6.75 8.29
C MET A 34 -8.73 -5.82 8.29
N ASP A 35 -9.93 -6.37 8.35
CA ASP A 35 -11.14 -5.59 8.64
C ASP A 35 -11.17 -5.11 10.11
N ALA A 36 -12.23 -4.40 10.48
CA ALA A 36 -12.42 -3.88 11.84
C ALA A 36 -12.55 -4.98 12.92
N SER A 37 -12.96 -6.20 12.54
CA SER A 37 -13.08 -7.36 13.43
C SER A 37 -11.76 -8.13 13.60
N GLY A 38 -10.75 -7.83 12.76
CA GLY A 38 -9.47 -8.53 12.75
C GLY A 38 -9.41 -9.68 11.75
N HIS A 39 -10.40 -9.83 10.86
CA HIS A 39 -10.34 -10.82 9.79
C HIS A 39 -9.35 -10.37 8.72
N CYS A 40 -8.39 -11.23 8.39
CA CYS A 40 -7.40 -10.97 7.36
C CYS A 40 -8.06 -10.92 5.96
N LEU A 41 -7.94 -9.77 5.30
CA LEU A 41 -8.43 -9.54 3.95
C LEU A 41 -7.33 -9.73 2.90
N LEU A 42 -6.10 -9.32 3.22
CA LEU A 42 -4.97 -9.34 2.30
C LEU A 42 -3.66 -9.48 3.06
N THR A 43 -2.78 -10.33 2.57
CA THR A 43 -1.39 -10.43 3.02
C THR A 43 -0.46 -9.92 1.92
N VAL A 44 0.47 -9.03 2.26
CA VAL A 44 1.46 -8.46 1.33
C VAL A 44 2.85 -8.84 1.81
N ARG A 45 3.62 -9.56 0.99
CA ARG A 45 4.91 -10.11 1.39
C ARG A 45 6.04 -9.66 0.48
N ARG A 46 7.20 -9.36 1.06
CA ARG A 46 8.41 -9.02 0.32
C ARG A 46 8.94 -10.27 -0.40
N LYS A 47 9.19 -10.15 -1.70
CA LYS A 47 9.83 -11.22 -2.50
C LYS A 47 11.34 -11.16 -2.31
N ARG A 48 11.95 -12.29 -1.94
CA ARG A 48 13.41 -12.44 -1.81
C ARG A 48 13.92 -13.62 -2.65
N PRO A 49 15.04 -13.48 -3.38
CA PRO A 49 15.74 -12.23 -3.67
C PRO A 49 14.93 -11.33 -4.62
N SER A 50 15.17 -10.01 -4.58
CA SER A 50 14.55 -9.07 -5.53
C SER A 50 15.45 -7.85 -5.79
N LEU A 51 15.64 -7.52 -7.07
CA LEU A 51 16.38 -6.32 -7.51
C LEU A 51 15.56 -5.03 -7.36
N HIS A 52 14.23 -5.13 -7.43
CA HIS A 52 13.32 -3.97 -7.49
C HIS A 52 12.53 -3.74 -6.20
N ASN A 53 12.98 -4.31 -5.06
CA ASN A 53 12.22 -4.33 -3.81
C ASN A 53 10.77 -4.80 -4.02
N ARG A 54 10.60 -5.93 -4.72
CA ARG A 54 9.28 -6.43 -5.09
C ARG A 54 8.52 -6.95 -3.87
N TRP A 55 7.23 -6.64 -3.83
CA TRP A 55 6.24 -7.19 -2.91
C TRP A 55 5.16 -7.92 -3.71
N GLU A 56 4.54 -8.92 -3.12
CA GLU A 56 3.45 -9.71 -3.72
C GLU A 56 2.25 -9.72 -2.76
N GLY A 57 1.06 -9.52 -3.29
CA GLY A 57 -0.20 -9.55 -2.54
C GLY A 57 -0.93 -10.87 -2.68
N TYR A 58 -1.50 -11.36 -1.59
CA TYR A 58 -2.22 -12.63 -1.48
C TYR A 58 -3.58 -12.37 -0.82
N LEU A 59 -4.64 -12.99 -1.33
CA LEU A 59 -5.98 -12.86 -0.76
C LEU A 59 -6.06 -13.60 0.58
N GLY A 60 -6.57 -12.91 1.60
CA GLY A 60 -6.71 -13.45 2.96
C GLY A 60 -5.39 -13.83 3.61
N GLU A 61 -5.47 -14.81 4.52
CA GLU A 61 -4.30 -15.39 5.17
C GLU A 61 -3.50 -16.23 4.16
N ARG A 62 -2.21 -15.91 4.02
CA ARG A 62 -1.32 -16.66 3.15
C ARG A 62 -1.09 -18.08 3.69
N LYS A 63 -1.36 -19.08 2.85
CA LYS A 63 -1.05 -20.49 3.13
C LYS A 63 0.07 -20.97 2.21
N GLU A 64 0.65 -22.12 2.54
CA GLU A 64 1.60 -22.77 1.64
C GLU A 64 0.90 -23.08 0.30
N GLY A 65 1.55 -22.74 -0.81
CA GLY A 65 0.97 -22.88 -2.15
C GLY A 65 0.02 -21.77 -2.60
N SER A 66 -0.31 -20.78 -1.75
CA SER A 66 -1.10 -19.61 -2.17
C SER A 66 -0.41 -18.88 -3.33
N LYS A 67 -1.19 -18.52 -4.36
CA LYS A 67 -0.71 -17.73 -5.49
C LYS A 67 -0.97 -16.23 -5.24
N PRO A 68 -0.03 -15.35 -5.60
CA PRO A 68 -0.25 -13.92 -5.48
C PRO A 68 -1.28 -13.44 -6.52
N ILE A 69 -2.04 -12.40 -6.16
CA ILE A 69 -3.02 -11.74 -7.03
C ILE A 69 -2.50 -10.45 -7.65
N PHE A 70 -1.43 -9.87 -7.10
CA PHE A 70 -0.71 -8.74 -7.68
C PHE A 70 0.75 -8.70 -7.22
N SER A 71 1.56 -7.89 -7.91
CA SER A 71 2.94 -7.56 -7.54
C SER A 71 3.17 -6.06 -7.56
N VAL A 72 3.90 -5.56 -6.56
CA VAL A 72 4.33 -4.15 -6.45
C VAL A 72 5.84 -4.10 -6.55
N LYS A 73 6.39 -3.29 -7.47
CA LYS A 73 7.85 -3.20 -7.69
C LYS A 73 8.28 -1.76 -7.95
N ARG A 74 9.49 -1.38 -7.52
CA ARG A 74 10.11 -0.12 -7.96
C ARG A 74 10.33 -0.18 -9.47
N SER A 75 9.88 0.86 -10.19
CA SER A 75 10.01 0.90 -11.65
C SER A 75 11.48 1.00 -12.11
N SER A 76 12.38 1.51 -11.25
CA SER A 76 13.82 1.52 -11.47
C SER A 76 14.60 1.29 -10.17
N ILE A 77 15.80 0.71 -10.31
CA ILE A 77 16.76 0.44 -9.23
C ILE A 77 17.56 1.72 -8.89
N ILE A 78 17.71 2.65 -9.84
CA ILE A 78 18.55 3.86 -9.73
C ILE A 78 17.67 5.11 -9.83
N GLY A 79 17.96 6.13 -9.00
CA GLY A 79 17.27 7.43 -9.00
C GLY A 79 15.91 7.45 -8.28
N ARG A 80 15.17 8.56 -8.44
CA ARG A 80 13.76 8.63 -8.03
C ARG A 80 12.97 7.74 -8.99
N SER A 81 12.40 6.67 -8.46
CA SER A 81 11.59 5.74 -9.25
C SER A 81 10.17 5.71 -8.72
N GLY A 82 9.22 5.74 -9.64
CA GLY A 82 7.83 5.39 -9.34
C GLY A 82 7.71 3.93 -8.93
N VAL A 83 6.49 3.53 -8.65
CA VAL A 83 6.14 2.15 -8.31
C VAL A 83 5.19 1.63 -9.38
N THR A 84 5.40 0.41 -9.82
CA THR A 84 4.51 -0.31 -10.72
C THR A 84 3.76 -1.38 -9.93
N VAL A 85 2.44 -1.44 -10.11
CA VAL A 85 1.55 -2.47 -9.58
C VAL A 85 1.02 -3.29 -10.75
N GLU A 86 1.31 -4.58 -10.77
CA GLU A 86 0.92 -5.51 -11.83
C GLU A 86 -0.11 -6.50 -11.28
N MET A 87 -1.27 -6.60 -11.91
CA MET A 87 -2.33 -7.52 -11.49
C MET A 87 -2.14 -8.90 -12.13
N TYR A 88 -2.06 -9.94 -11.32
CA TYR A 88 -1.93 -11.32 -11.80
C TYR A 88 -3.27 -11.98 -12.07
N SER A 89 -4.33 -11.56 -11.38
CA SER A 89 -5.69 -12.03 -11.62
C SER A 89 -6.29 -11.50 -12.93
N ASN A 90 -5.77 -10.37 -13.44
CA ASN A 90 -6.23 -9.73 -14.67
C ASN A 90 -5.02 -9.28 -15.50
N PRO A 91 -4.45 -10.18 -16.32
CA PRO A 91 -3.26 -9.88 -17.11
C PRO A 91 -3.48 -8.65 -18.02
N GLY A 92 -2.58 -7.68 -17.92
CA GLY A 92 -2.66 -6.41 -18.66
C GLY A 92 -3.20 -5.23 -17.85
N GLU A 93 -3.81 -5.49 -16.69
CA GLU A 93 -4.15 -4.44 -15.72
C GLU A 93 -2.90 -4.09 -14.91
N GLU A 94 -2.44 -2.85 -15.09
CA GLU A 94 -1.24 -2.31 -14.44
C GLU A 94 -1.51 -0.89 -13.97
N TYR A 95 -0.94 -0.52 -12.82
CA TYR A 95 -0.99 0.83 -12.28
C TYR A 95 0.40 1.39 -12.01
N HIS A 96 0.51 2.71 -12.17
CA HIS A 96 1.71 3.45 -11.82
C HIS A 96 1.44 4.39 -10.66
N ILE A 97 2.31 4.32 -9.64
CA ILE A 97 2.30 5.26 -8.52
C ILE A 97 3.48 6.21 -8.70
N GLU A 98 3.17 7.49 -8.86
CA GLU A 98 4.14 8.56 -8.99
C GLU A 98 4.07 9.49 -7.77
N GLY A 99 5.05 10.41 -7.65
CA GLY A 99 5.11 11.39 -6.58
C GLY A 99 5.94 10.96 -5.36
N SER A 100 5.59 11.44 -4.17
CA SER A 100 6.40 11.27 -2.96
C SER A 100 5.55 10.96 -1.74
N PHE A 101 5.67 9.72 -1.23
CA PHE A 101 4.96 9.33 -0.03
C PHE A 101 5.42 10.14 1.18
N SER A 102 6.73 10.41 1.33
CA SER A 102 7.26 11.23 2.45
C SER A 102 6.75 12.68 2.47
N ASN A 103 6.23 13.17 1.35
CA ASN A 103 5.56 14.47 1.24
C ASN A 103 4.03 14.35 1.12
N ARG A 104 3.48 13.13 1.19
CA ARG A 104 2.05 12.80 1.04
C ARG A 104 1.47 13.45 -0.21
N CYS A 105 2.15 13.24 -1.32
CA CYS A 105 1.75 13.69 -2.65
C CYS A 105 2.01 12.56 -3.65
N CYS A 106 1.27 11.46 -3.53
CA CYS A 106 1.32 10.36 -4.48
C CYS A 106 0.06 10.35 -5.33
N THR A 107 0.21 9.94 -6.59
CA THR A 107 -0.94 9.72 -7.48
C THR A 107 -0.80 8.34 -8.09
N VAL A 108 -1.90 7.58 -8.09
CA VAL A 108 -2.03 6.27 -8.71
C VAL A 108 -2.75 6.46 -10.03
N TYR A 109 -2.13 5.97 -11.10
CA TYR A 109 -2.64 6.02 -12.46
C TYR A 109 -2.90 4.63 -12.98
N ASP A 110 -3.98 4.45 -13.73
CA ASP A 110 -4.07 3.35 -14.68
C ASP A 110 -2.97 3.49 -15.73
N ALA A 111 -2.20 2.44 -15.97
CA ALA A 111 -1.00 2.52 -16.81
C ALA A 111 -1.31 2.78 -18.29
N MET A 112 -2.46 2.29 -18.77
CA MET A 112 -2.85 2.39 -20.19
C MET A 112 -3.52 3.72 -20.49
N THR A 113 -4.55 4.05 -19.72
CA THR A 113 -5.41 5.23 -19.94
C THR A 113 -4.81 6.51 -19.35
N ARG A 114 -3.88 6.38 -18.40
CA ARG A 114 -3.34 7.47 -17.57
C ARG A 114 -4.41 8.17 -16.73
N GLU A 115 -5.58 7.56 -16.54
CA GLU A 115 -6.60 8.05 -15.63
C GLU A 115 -6.11 7.95 -14.17
N VAL A 116 -6.42 8.98 -13.38
CA VAL A 116 -6.13 8.99 -11.95
C VAL A 116 -7.17 8.14 -11.24
N VAL A 117 -6.71 7.08 -10.56
CA VAL A 117 -7.59 6.14 -9.84
C VAL A 117 -7.54 6.31 -8.33
N ALA A 118 -6.48 6.92 -7.79
CA ALA A 118 -6.38 7.30 -6.38
C ALA A 118 -5.30 8.37 -6.14
N GLU A 119 -5.44 9.13 -5.06
CA GLU A 119 -4.44 10.14 -4.67
C GLU A 119 -4.17 10.16 -3.16
N ILE A 120 -2.89 10.28 -2.79
CA ILE A 120 -2.48 10.59 -1.43
C ILE A 120 -2.20 12.08 -1.33
N ARG A 121 -2.91 12.76 -0.41
CA ARG A 121 -2.74 14.19 -0.13
C ARG A 121 -2.57 14.44 1.37
N ARG A 122 -1.85 15.50 1.75
CA ARG A 122 -1.82 15.98 3.15
C ARG A 122 -3.24 16.30 3.62
N LYS A 123 -3.62 15.83 4.81
CA LYS A 123 -4.94 16.08 5.38
C LYS A 123 -5.01 17.49 5.96
N VAL A 124 -6.12 18.18 5.72
CA VAL A 124 -6.42 19.48 6.30
C VAL A 124 -7.55 19.30 7.30
N ASP A 125 -7.38 19.86 8.50
CA ASP A 125 -8.48 20.08 9.42
C ASP A 125 -9.36 21.21 8.88
N ALA A 126 -10.57 20.88 8.45
CA ALA A 126 -11.48 21.85 7.86
C ALA A 126 -11.99 22.90 8.86
N SER A 127 -12.02 22.58 10.16
CA SER A 127 -12.50 23.50 11.20
C SER A 127 -11.46 24.56 11.55
N ALA A 128 -10.18 24.17 11.57
CA ALA A 128 -9.07 25.05 11.90
C ALA A 128 -8.35 25.62 10.65
N ASN A 129 -8.62 25.08 9.46
CA ASN A 129 -7.89 25.36 8.21
C ASN A 129 -6.37 25.14 8.35
N VAL A 130 -5.99 24.08 9.08
CA VAL A 130 -4.58 23.73 9.35
C VAL A 130 -4.25 22.39 8.70
N VAL A 131 -3.08 22.30 8.07
CA VAL A 131 -2.54 21.03 7.56
C VAL A 131 -2.07 20.18 8.72
N LEU A 132 -2.60 18.95 8.83
CA LEU A 132 -2.20 18.00 9.85
C LEU A 132 -0.77 17.48 9.62
N GLY A 133 -0.21 16.82 10.65
CA GLY A 133 1.08 16.17 10.57
C GLY A 133 1.16 15.14 9.43
N LYS A 134 2.39 14.81 9.01
CA LYS A 134 2.61 13.84 7.91
C LYS A 134 2.14 12.43 8.26
N ASP A 135 1.91 12.12 9.52
CA ASP A 135 1.30 10.89 10.01
C ASP A 135 -0.20 10.79 9.67
N VAL A 136 -0.87 11.90 9.36
CA VAL A 136 -2.28 11.93 8.97
C VAL A 136 -2.46 12.49 7.56
N PHE A 137 -2.96 11.67 6.65
CA PHE A 137 -3.15 12.02 5.24
C PHE A 137 -4.47 11.45 4.72
N SER A 138 -4.95 11.99 3.60
CA SER A 138 -6.12 11.48 2.89
C SER A 138 -5.66 10.58 1.75
N LEU A 139 -6.37 9.46 1.58
CA LEU A 139 -6.42 8.69 0.34
C LEU A 139 -7.76 9.03 -0.31
N LEU A 140 -7.71 9.65 -1.49
CA LEU A 140 -8.85 10.10 -2.28
C LEU A 140 -9.08 9.20 -3.48
#